data_AF-E0RZC1-F1
#
_entry.id   AF-E0RZC1-F1
#
_cell.length_a   1.000
_cell.length_b   1.000
_cell.length_c   1.000
_cell.angle_alpha   90.00
_cell.angle_beta   90.00
_cell.angle_gamma   90.00
#
_symmetry.space_group_name_H-M   'P 1'
#
loop_
_entity.id
_entity.type
_entity.pdbx_description
1 polymer ?
#
loop_
_entity_poly.entity_id
_entity_poly.type
_entity_poly.pdbx_seq_one_letter_code
_entity_poly.pdbx_strand_id
1 'polypeptide(L)'
;MHRTYENDDIVVFWNSDKCFHARRCVNGSPKTFCPGQKPWINLNNAETKEIWQAISQCPSGALTCLYRHDIDVTFDQESNQSIALDNGKEIGECDYQITDDVWNIYHTGVSSAYQGKGIAKRLVYKVLEEAERNNAKVTATCSYARKILNI
;
A
#
# COMPACT_ATOMS: atom_id res chain seq x y z
N MET A 1 -7.01 8.68 -2.93
CA MET A 1 -6.33 8.31 -1.66
C MET A 1 -5.80 6.88 -1.75
N HIS A 2 -4.57 6.66 -1.27
CA HIS A 2 -3.92 5.35 -1.20
C HIS A 2 -3.75 4.94 0.26
N ARG A 3 -4.12 3.70 0.61
CA ARG A 3 -3.99 3.15 1.96
C ARG A 3 -3.46 1.73 1.93
N THR A 4 -2.67 1.40 2.94
CA THR A 4 -2.21 0.04 3.22
C THR A 4 -2.83 -0.42 4.54
N TYR A 5 -3.38 -1.62 4.55
CA TYR A 5 -3.82 -2.31 5.75
C TYR A 5 -3.08 -3.64 5.81
N GLU A 6 -2.52 -3.98 6.97
CA GLU A 6 -1.79 -5.23 7.12
C GLU A 6 -2.08 -5.89 8.47
N ASN A 7 -1.99 -7.21 8.49
CA ASN A 7 -1.90 -8.05 9.68
C ASN A 7 -0.74 -9.03 9.48
N ASP A 8 -0.59 -10.02 10.35
CA ASP A 8 0.54 -10.95 10.30
C ASP A 8 0.61 -11.75 8.98
N ASP A 9 -0.54 -12.01 8.33
CA ASP A 9 -0.62 -12.85 7.13
C ASP A 9 -0.56 -12.06 5.82
N ILE A 10 -1.30 -10.95 5.74
CA ILE A 10 -1.65 -10.30 4.47
C ILE A 10 -1.52 -8.79 4.50
N VAL A 11 -1.36 -8.24 3.30
CA VAL A 11 -1.34 -6.80 3.03
C VAL A 11 -2.43 -6.49 2.02
N VAL A 12 -3.33 -5.57 2.38
CA VAL A 12 -4.42 -5.08 1.56
C VAL A 12 -4.13 -3.64 1.16
N PHE A 13 -4.02 -3.41 -0.15
CA PHE A 13 -3.92 -2.06 -0.71
C PHE A 13 -5.29 -1.58 -1.11
N TRP A 14 -5.61 -0.35 -0.75
CA TRP A 14 -6.83 0.33 -1.17
C TRP A 14 -6.49 1.63 -1.91
N ASN A 15 -7.05 1.80 -3.10
CA ASN A 15 -7.07 3.05 -3.84
C ASN A 15 -8.53 3.52 -3.95
N SER A 16 -8.88 4.58 -3.21
CA SER A 16 -10.24 5.13 -3.20
C SER A 16 -10.67 5.67 -4.55
N ASP A 17 -9.73 6.20 -5.33
CA ASP A 17 -10.01 6.90 -6.59
C ASP A 17 -10.39 5.92 -7.70
N LYS A 18 -10.03 4.64 -7.55
CA LYS A 18 -10.47 3.54 -8.40
C LYS A 18 -11.77 2.89 -7.91
N CYS A 19 -12.23 3.17 -6.69
CA CYS A 19 -13.37 2.46 -6.12
C CYS A 19 -14.71 3.06 -6.58
N PHE A 20 -15.51 2.29 -7.32
CA PHE A 20 -16.85 2.70 -7.74
C PHE A 20 -17.98 1.77 -7.24
N HIS A 21 -17.66 0.70 -6.48
CA HIS A 21 -18.65 -0.27 -5.96
C HIS A 21 -18.28 -0.87 -4.58
N ALA A 22 -18.07 -0.04 -3.55
CA ALA A 22 -17.68 -0.52 -2.22
C ALA A 22 -18.65 -1.53 -1.59
N ARG A 23 -19.95 -1.47 -1.92
CA ARG A 23 -20.98 -2.41 -1.43
C ARG A 23 -20.63 -3.88 -1.72
N ARG A 24 -19.93 -4.18 -2.81
CA ARG A 24 -19.52 -5.56 -3.12
C ARG A 24 -18.54 -6.11 -2.08
N CYS A 25 -17.59 -5.29 -1.64
CA CYS A 25 -16.64 -5.66 -0.60
C CYS A 25 -17.35 -5.82 0.75
N VAL A 26 -18.23 -4.88 1.09
CA VAL A 26 -19.07 -4.95 2.30
C VAL A 26 -19.90 -6.22 2.34
N ASN A 27 -20.52 -6.61 1.23
CA ASN A 27 -21.31 -7.84 1.18
C ASN A 27 -20.45 -9.11 1.18
N GLY A 28 -19.25 -9.05 0.61
CA GLY A 28 -18.34 -10.20 0.49
C GLY A 28 -17.62 -10.55 1.79
N SER A 29 -17.29 -9.54 2.61
CA SER A 29 -16.73 -9.74 3.95
C SER A 29 -17.16 -8.58 4.88
N PRO A 30 -18.39 -8.63 5.42
CA PRO A 30 -18.97 -7.51 6.18
C PRO A 30 -18.27 -7.23 7.51
N LYS A 31 -17.54 -8.20 8.05
CA LYS A 31 -16.75 -8.04 9.28
C LYS A 31 -15.44 -7.29 9.02
N THR A 32 -14.91 -7.39 7.80
CA THR A 32 -13.68 -6.70 7.38
C THR A 32 -13.95 -5.33 6.80
N PHE A 33 -14.98 -5.20 5.96
CA PHE A 33 -15.31 -3.95 5.27
C PHE A 33 -16.52 -3.28 5.94
N CYS A 34 -16.26 -2.40 6.89
CA CYS A 34 -17.22 -1.75 7.78
C CYS A 34 -17.30 -0.23 7.52
N PRO A 35 -18.18 0.27 6.62
CA PRO A 35 -18.26 1.70 6.28
C PRO A 35 -18.57 2.64 7.45
N GLY A 36 -19.19 2.14 8.52
CA GLY A 36 -19.48 2.90 9.73
C GLY A 36 -18.29 3.04 10.70
N GLN A 37 -17.14 2.44 10.39
CA GLN A 37 -15.95 2.48 11.25
C GLN A 37 -14.81 3.25 10.59
N LYS A 38 -13.91 3.78 11.41
CA LYS A 38 -12.64 4.39 10.98
C LYS A 38 -11.49 3.73 11.75
N PRO A 39 -10.61 2.96 11.08
CA PRO A 39 -10.64 2.62 9.66
C PRO A 39 -11.84 1.74 9.27
N TRP A 40 -12.26 1.82 8.00
CA TRP A 40 -13.37 1.01 7.48
C TRP A 40 -12.93 -0.40 7.07
N ILE A 41 -11.63 -0.67 7.01
CA ILE A 41 -11.05 -2.00 6.73
C ILE A 41 -10.41 -2.51 8.03
N ASN A 42 -10.86 -3.67 8.51
CA ASN A 42 -10.29 -4.38 9.65
C ASN A 42 -9.99 -5.84 9.28
N LEU A 43 -8.71 -6.17 9.16
CA LEU A 43 -8.26 -7.49 8.71
C LEU A 43 -8.36 -8.58 9.78
N ASN A 44 -8.64 -8.23 11.04
CA ASN A 44 -8.62 -9.16 12.16
C ASN A 44 -10.02 -9.70 12.53
N ASN A 45 -11.07 -9.21 11.88
CA ASN A 45 -12.44 -9.59 12.19
C ASN A 45 -13.00 -10.74 11.33
N ALA A 46 -12.25 -11.21 10.34
CA ALA A 46 -12.63 -12.30 9.44
C ALA A 46 -11.42 -13.17 9.09
N GLU A 47 -11.67 -14.36 8.56
CA GLU A 47 -10.59 -15.24 8.11
C GLU A 47 -9.93 -14.70 6.83
N THR A 48 -8.61 -14.87 6.72
CA THR A 48 -7.81 -14.47 5.55
C THR A 48 -8.40 -14.95 4.22
N LYS A 49 -8.97 -16.17 4.20
CA LYS A 49 -9.61 -16.74 3.01
C LYS A 49 -10.86 -15.95 2.58
N GLU A 50 -11.72 -15.56 3.52
CA GLU A 50 -12.92 -14.77 3.26
C GLU A 50 -12.54 -13.39 2.70
N ILE A 51 -11.57 -12.74 3.33
CA ILE A 51 -11.05 -11.43 2.91
C ILE A 51 -10.52 -11.51 1.47
N TRP A 52 -9.71 -12.53 1.18
CA TRP A 52 -9.14 -12.73 -0.15
C TRP A 52 -10.22 -12.97 -1.21
N GLN A 53 -11.21 -13.80 -0.89
CA GLN A 53 -12.35 -14.05 -1.78
C GLN A 53 -13.11 -12.75 -2.06
N ALA A 54 -13.42 -11.94 -1.04
CA ALA A 54 -14.09 -10.66 -1.22
C ALA A 54 -13.27 -9.68 -2.09
N ILE A 55 -11.96 -9.57 -1.87
CA ILE A 55 -11.07 -8.70 -2.65
C ILE A 55 -10.92 -9.19 -4.10
N SER A 56 -10.85 -10.50 -4.33
CA SER A 56 -10.75 -11.09 -5.69
C SER A 56 -11.92 -10.71 -6.60
N GLN A 57 -13.05 -10.33 -6.00
CA GLN A 57 -14.25 -9.93 -6.70
C GLN A 57 -14.28 -8.43 -7.03
N CYS A 58 -13.25 -7.65 -6.67
CA CYS A 58 -13.17 -6.21 -6.91
C CYS A 58 -12.99 -5.91 -8.42
N PRO A 59 -14.02 -5.40 -9.11
CA PRO A 59 -13.95 -5.22 -10.57
C PRO A 59 -13.02 -4.10 -11.00
N SER A 60 -12.78 -3.13 -10.11
CA SER A 60 -11.95 -1.96 -10.39
C SER A 60 -10.46 -2.17 -10.12
N GLY A 61 -10.10 -3.25 -9.40
CA GLY A 61 -8.77 -3.38 -8.80
C GLY A 61 -8.47 -2.30 -7.74
N ALA A 62 -9.49 -1.63 -7.21
CA ALA A 62 -9.34 -0.65 -6.13
C ALA A 62 -8.82 -1.30 -4.83
N LEU A 63 -9.12 -2.59 -4.64
CA LEU A 63 -8.54 -3.42 -3.61
C LEU A 63 -7.67 -4.50 -4.25
N THR A 64 -6.50 -4.72 -3.67
CA THR A 64 -5.62 -5.85 -4.01
C THR A 64 -5.02 -6.41 -2.74
N CYS A 65 -4.83 -7.73 -2.69
CA CYS A 65 -4.28 -8.44 -1.54
C CYS A 65 -3.02 -9.22 -1.93
N LEU A 66 -2.07 -9.35 -1.01
CA LEU A 66 -0.91 -10.23 -1.12
C LEU A 66 -0.51 -10.75 0.27
N TYR A 67 0.34 -11.77 0.31
CA TYR A 67 0.94 -12.25 1.56
C TYR A 67 2.03 -11.29 2.05
N ARG A 68 2.08 -11.04 3.36
CA ARG A 68 3.03 -10.10 3.99
C ARG A 68 4.48 -10.57 3.90
N HIS A 69 4.70 -11.89 3.90
CA HIS A 69 6.01 -12.53 3.85
C HIS A 69 6.97 -12.10 4.96
N ASP A 70 6.46 -11.76 6.15
CA ASP A 70 7.25 -11.29 7.30
C ASP A 70 8.18 -10.10 6.97
N ILE A 71 7.84 -9.35 5.92
CA ILE A 71 8.60 -8.16 5.52
C ILE A 71 7.97 -6.95 6.18
N ASP A 72 8.77 -6.23 6.94
CA ASP A 72 8.40 -4.95 7.53
C ASP A 72 8.64 -3.82 6.54
N VAL A 73 7.78 -2.80 6.57
CA VAL A 73 7.99 -1.56 5.81
C VAL A 73 7.96 -0.38 6.76
N THR A 74 9.08 0.32 6.86
CA THR A 74 9.27 1.49 7.71
C THR A 74 9.38 2.76 6.86
N PHE A 75 9.34 3.91 7.53
CA PHE A 75 9.52 5.20 6.89
C PHE A 75 10.53 6.02 7.67
N ASP A 76 11.51 6.53 6.94
CA ASP A 76 12.58 7.37 7.44
C ASP A 76 12.40 8.77 6.82
N GLN A 77 11.88 9.67 7.65
CA GLN A 77 11.63 11.06 7.26
C GLN A 77 12.93 11.86 7.09
N GLU A 78 14.00 11.51 7.81
CA GLU A 78 15.28 12.22 7.75
C GLU A 78 15.99 11.95 6.43
N SER A 79 15.97 10.68 6.01
CA SER A 79 16.57 10.24 4.75
C SER A 79 15.61 10.34 3.55
N ASN A 80 14.36 10.78 3.76
CA ASN A 80 13.31 10.84 2.75
C ASN A 80 13.09 9.53 1.97
N GLN A 81 12.91 8.44 2.71
CA GLN A 81 12.72 7.12 2.12
C GLN A 81 11.76 6.25 2.93
N SER A 82 11.12 5.30 2.26
CA SER A 82 10.56 4.11 2.92
C SER A 82 11.48 2.92 2.70
N ILE A 83 11.61 2.04 3.69
CA ILE A 83 12.55 0.92 3.69
C ILE A 83 11.79 -0.38 3.94
N ALA A 84 12.13 -1.44 3.20
CA ALA A 84 11.66 -2.79 3.42
C ALA A 84 12.73 -3.60 4.14
N LEU A 85 12.34 -4.31 5.20
CA LEU A 85 13.22 -5.09 6.05
C LEU A 85 12.76 -6.55 6.09
N ASP A 86 13.70 -7.48 5.94
CA ASP A 86 13.53 -8.90 6.25
C ASP A 86 14.44 -9.23 7.44
N ASN A 87 13.85 -9.51 8.60
CA ASN A 87 14.59 -9.78 9.84
C ASN A 87 15.66 -8.70 10.15
N GLY A 88 15.31 -7.42 9.93
CA GLY A 88 16.19 -6.27 10.15
C GLY A 88 17.20 -5.99 9.04
N LYS A 89 17.29 -6.86 8.01
CA LYS A 89 18.11 -6.61 6.83
C LYS A 89 17.31 -5.82 5.80
N GLU A 90 17.89 -4.74 5.31
CA GLU A 90 17.33 -3.98 4.19
C GLU A 90 17.31 -4.79 2.89
N ILE A 91 16.15 -4.83 2.26
CA ILE A 91 15.87 -5.59 1.03
C ILE A 91 15.18 -4.75 -0.05
N GLY A 92 14.87 -3.49 0.23
CA GLY A 92 14.29 -2.58 -0.74
C GLY A 92 14.04 -1.19 -0.16
N GLU A 93 13.94 -0.22 -1.05
CA GLU A 93 13.90 1.20 -0.76
C GLU A 93 12.95 1.93 -1.72
N CYS A 94 12.38 3.04 -1.27
CA CYS A 94 11.70 3.98 -2.14
C CYS A 94 12.03 5.39 -1.69
N ASP A 95 12.76 6.09 -2.55
CA ASP A 95 13.33 7.39 -2.25
C ASP A 95 12.50 8.49 -2.91
N TYR A 96 12.35 9.58 -2.18
CA TYR A 96 11.74 10.79 -2.70
C TYR A 96 12.58 12.01 -2.36
N GLN A 97 12.36 13.07 -3.11
CA GLN A 97 12.91 14.39 -2.83
C GLN A 97 11.77 15.39 -2.69
N ILE A 98 11.98 16.42 -1.86
CA ILE A 98 10.99 17.48 -1.62
C ILE A 98 11.41 18.72 -2.38
N THR A 99 10.49 19.32 -3.15
CA THR A 99 10.66 20.62 -3.79
C THR A 99 9.32 21.34 -3.77
N ASP A 100 9.24 22.54 -3.18
CA ASP A 100 8.01 23.34 -3.06
C ASP A 100 6.80 22.54 -2.56
N ASP A 101 6.97 21.80 -1.45
CA ASP A 101 5.96 20.92 -0.84
C ASP A 101 5.45 19.77 -1.74
N VAL A 102 6.16 19.50 -2.84
CA VAL A 102 5.92 18.36 -3.73
C VAL A 102 6.98 17.29 -3.47
N TRP A 103 6.52 16.09 -3.15
CA TRP A 103 7.37 14.91 -3.00
C TRP A 103 7.46 14.21 -4.36
N ASN A 104 8.65 14.17 -4.95
CA ASN A 104 8.90 13.44 -6.19
C ASN A 104 9.56 12.10 -5.87
N ILE A 105 8.85 10.99 -6.08
CA ILE A 105 9.43 9.65 -5.98
C ILE A 105 10.32 9.41 -7.19
N TYR A 106 11.64 9.38 -6.99
CA TYR A 106 12.62 9.26 -8.07
C TYR A 106 13.26 7.89 -8.16
N HIS A 107 13.23 7.10 -7.09
CA HIS A 107 13.75 5.74 -7.08
C HIS A 107 12.84 4.78 -6.30
N THR A 108 12.76 3.54 -6.78
CA THR A 108 12.12 2.44 -6.06
C THR A 108 12.86 1.17 -6.42
N GLY A 109 13.47 0.54 -5.42
CA GLY A 109 14.33 -0.62 -5.53
C GLY A 109 13.82 -1.76 -4.66
N VAL A 110 13.98 -3.00 -5.14
CA VAL A 110 13.85 -4.20 -4.33
C VAL A 110 14.92 -5.18 -4.78
N SER A 111 15.64 -5.74 -3.82
CA SER A 111 16.64 -6.78 -4.04
C SER A 111 16.07 -7.91 -4.90
N SER A 112 16.85 -8.37 -5.88
CA SER A 112 16.40 -9.34 -6.89
C SER A 112 15.84 -10.62 -6.30
N ALA A 113 16.39 -11.09 -5.17
CA ALA A 113 15.90 -12.27 -4.44
C ALA A 113 14.50 -12.10 -3.83
N TYR A 114 13.99 -10.86 -3.76
CA TYR A 114 12.72 -10.51 -3.13
C TYR A 114 11.68 -9.95 -4.11
N GLN A 115 12.04 -9.80 -5.39
CA GLN A 115 11.12 -9.30 -6.41
C GLN A 115 9.91 -10.24 -6.63
N GLY A 116 8.82 -9.69 -7.16
CA GLY A 116 7.57 -10.43 -7.40
C GLY A 116 6.65 -10.59 -6.18
N LYS A 117 7.09 -10.19 -4.98
CA LYS A 117 6.32 -10.27 -3.72
C LYS A 117 5.48 -9.02 -3.40
N GLY A 118 5.41 -8.07 -4.33
CA GLY A 118 4.67 -6.80 -4.17
C GLY A 118 5.26 -5.80 -3.17
N ILE A 119 6.50 -6.00 -2.72
CA ILE A 119 7.22 -5.13 -1.77
C ILE A 119 7.35 -3.69 -2.29
N ALA A 120 7.72 -3.53 -3.56
CA ALA A 120 7.85 -2.21 -4.19
C ALA A 120 6.55 -1.39 -4.11
N LYS A 121 5.39 -2.04 -4.22
CA LYS A 121 4.09 -1.37 -4.07
C LYS A 121 3.86 -0.90 -2.64
N ARG A 122 4.26 -1.70 -1.64
CA ARG A 122 4.19 -1.33 -0.20
C ARG A 122 5.04 -0.11 0.10
N LEU A 123 6.27 -0.10 -0.43
CA LEU A 123 7.18 1.05 -0.29
C LEU A 123 6.57 2.33 -0.87
N VAL A 124 6.10 2.28 -2.11
CA VAL A 124 5.44 3.45 -2.73
C VAL A 124 4.20 3.88 -1.93
N TYR A 125 3.32 2.96 -1.53
CA TYR A 125 2.14 3.30 -0.74
C TYR A 125 2.51 3.95 0.60
N LYS A 126 3.56 3.48 1.27
CA LYS A 126 4.05 4.08 2.50
C LYS A 126 4.41 5.55 2.30
N VAL A 127 5.14 5.89 1.23
CA VAL A 127 5.45 7.28 0.88
C VAL A 127 4.17 8.09 0.60
N LEU A 128 3.19 7.52 -0.12
CA LEU A 128 1.91 8.20 -0.38
C LEU A 128 1.11 8.49 0.88
N GLU A 129 1.09 7.55 1.84
CA GLU A 129 0.39 7.71 3.11
C GLU A 129 1.04 8.79 3.99
N GLU A 130 2.38 8.83 4.05
CA GLU A 130 3.09 9.86 4.81
C GLU A 130 3.01 11.23 4.14
N ALA A 131 3.08 11.30 2.81
CA ALA A 131 2.88 12.56 2.08
C ALA A 131 1.48 13.15 2.36
N GLU A 132 0.43 12.33 2.36
CA GLU A 132 -0.92 12.77 2.69
C GLU A 132 -1.03 13.30 4.13
N ARG A 133 -0.39 12.62 5.10
CA ARG A 133 -0.34 13.11 6.51
C ARG A 133 0.36 14.46 6.63
N ASN A 134 1.32 14.73 5.75
CA ASN A 134 2.04 16.00 5.67
C ASN A 134 1.36 17.03 4.74
N ASN A 135 0.16 16.73 4.20
CA ASN A 135 -0.52 17.56 3.19
C ASN A 135 0.34 17.86 1.94
N ALA A 136 1.32 17.00 1.64
CA ALA A 136 2.19 17.13 0.49
C ALA A 136 1.57 16.50 -0.75
N LYS A 137 1.82 17.11 -1.91
CA LYS A 137 1.46 16.50 -3.21
C LYS A 137 2.55 15.53 -3.61
N VAL A 138 2.18 14.44 -4.28
CA VAL A 138 3.14 13.45 -4.79
C VAL A 138 3.19 13.45 -6.31
N THR A 139 4.40 13.45 -6.84
CA THR A 139 4.73 13.18 -8.25
C THR A 139 5.75 12.05 -8.33
N ALA A 140 6.05 11.57 -9.53
CA ALA A 140 7.05 10.52 -9.70
C ALA A 140 7.81 10.64 -11.02
N THR A 141 9.15 10.62 -10.94
CA THR A 141 10.05 10.33 -12.06
C THR A 141 10.41 8.85 -12.12
N CYS A 142 10.34 8.13 -11.00
CA CYS A 142 10.48 6.68 -10.95
C CYS A 142 9.39 6.01 -11.81
N SER A 143 9.81 5.20 -12.79
CA SER A 143 8.88 4.55 -13.72
C SER A 143 7.91 3.56 -13.04
N TYR A 144 8.34 2.93 -11.95
CA TYR A 144 7.47 2.05 -11.17
C TYR A 144 6.41 2.86 -10.41
N ALA A 145 6.82 3.91 -9.68
CA ALA A 145 5.92 4.76 -8.93
C ALA A 145 4.89 5.47 -9.82
N ARG A 146 5.30 5.91 -11.03
CA ARG A 146 4.39 6.44 -12.06
C ARG A 146 3.25 5.48 -12.39
N LYS A 147 3.56 4.19 -12.57
CA LYS A 147 2.53 3.16 -12.83
C LYS A 147 1.57 2.99 -11.67
N ILE A 148 2.05 3.10 -10.42
CA ILE A 148 1.20 3.03 -9.22
C ILE A 148 0.24 4.23 -9.16
N LEU A 149 0.79 5.43 -9.36
CA LEU A 149 0.07 6.70 -9.34
C LEU A 149 -0.87 6.88 -10.54
N ASN A 150 -0.62 6.17 -11.64
CA ASN A 150 -1.29 6.34 -12.94
C ASN A 150 -1.07 7.74 -13.53
N ILE A 151 0.18 8.24 -13.48
CA ILE A 151 0.64 9.53 -14.02
C ILE A 151 1.86 9.37 -14.94
#